data_AF-A0A7Y5PZF6-F1
#
_entry.id   AF-A0A7Y5PZF6-F1
#
_cell.length_a   1.000
_cell.length_b   1.000
_cell.length_c   1.000
_cell.angle_alpha   90.00
_cell.angle_beta   90.00
_cell.angle_gamma   90.00
#
_symmetry.space_group_name_H-M   'P 1'
#
loop_
_entity.id
_entity.type
_entity.pdbx_description
1 polymer ?
#
loop_
_entity_poly.entity_id
_entity_poly.type
_entity_poly.pdbx_seq_one_letter_code
_entity_poly.pdbx_strand_id
1 'polypeptide(L)'
;MDRDLVLGSGERFPFVLVGDGGRLVLVLVRGDDGPDVPGAALASLASSQRFLPAIAEHLSTARIDPTLPPVLWVVVREASRATRDSLERLAPGQVRLFELVRIESRRGTGEYLTEVQLGSRIPAALPTGSQLNPGVRPGPPNLAPEPSIGLGALPTHLRALAHSISRRIEHLDDAVLATRAPESTVWHFDDDVVASLAACGGKLHGTVPDVGFDAPVEHAPDVEAFLGAAAERYLHLLGQVELVAAPKLSPREPLLTPEELAHFDPRG
;
A
#
# COMPACT_ATOMS: atom_id res chain seq x y z
N MET A 1 3.48 -6.01 -18.45
CA MET A 1 2.36 -6.85 -17.98
C MET A 1 2.09 -7.87 -19.05
N ASP A 2 2.04 -9.13 -18.65
CA ASP A 2 1.65 -10.25 -19.50
C ASP A 2 0.35 -10.88 -18.95
N ARG A 3 -0.39 -11.59 -19.81
CA ARG A 3 -1.70 -12.16 -19.50
C ARG A 3 -1.72 -13.64 -19.80
N ASP A 4 -2.49 -14.38 -19.00
CA ASP A 4 -2.75 -15.81 -19.20
C ASP A 4 -1.48 -16.68 -19.27
N LEU A 5 -0.47 -16.35 -18.44
CA LEU A 5 0.75 -17.15 -18.35
C LEU A 5 0.41 -18.56 -17.85
N VAL A 6 0.83 -19.56 -18.62
CA VAL A 6 0.71 -20.96 -18.24
C VAL A 6 2.10 -21.52 -18.00
N LEU A 7 2.38 -21.96 -16.78
CA LEU A 7 3.65 -22.63 -16.46
C LEU A 7 3.62 -24.08 -16.91
N GLY A 8 4.80 -24.69 -17.07
CA GLY A 8 4.91 -26.11 -17.44
C GLY A 8 4.28 -27.08 -16.43
N SER A 9 3.96 -26.61 -15.22
CA SER A 9 3.17 -27.33 -14.21
C SER A 9 1.66 -27.37 -14.51
N GLY A 10 1.19 -26.67 -15.54
CA GLY A 10 -0.23 -26.49 -15.87
C GLY A 10 -0.89 -25.35 -15.08
N GLU A 11 -0.13 -24.68 -14.22
CA GLU A 11 -0.60 -23.56 -13.43
C GLU A 11 -0.80 -22.31 -14.28
N ARG A 12 -1.92 -21.61 -14.04
CA ARG A 12 -2.33 -20.45 -14.83
C ARG A 12 -2.35 -19.19 -13.98
N PHE A 13 -1.68 -18.16 -14.47
CA PHE A 13 -1.68 -16.82 -13.89
C PHE A 13 -2.36 -15.88 -14.89
N PRO A 14 -3.59 -15.41 -14.63
CA PRO A 14 -4.28 -14.49 -15.53
C PRO A 14 -3.50 -13.20 -15.75
N PHE A 15 -2.70 -12.78 -14.77
CA PHE A 15 -1.83 -11.61 -14.90
C PHE A 15 -0.46 -11.85 -14.30
N VAL A 16 0.55 -11.36 -15.02
CA VAL A 16 1.94 -11.32 -14.58
C VAL A 16 2.48 -9.91 -14.77
N LEU A 17 3.06 -9.38 -13.71
CA LEU A 17 3.49 -8.00 -13.57
C LEU A 17 4.95 -7.99 -13.14
N VAL A 18 5.62 -6.88 -13.45
CA VAL A 18 6.93 -6.56 -12.89
C VAL A 18 6.71 -5.33 -12.04
N GLY A 19 6.81 -5.50 -10.72
CA GLY A 19 6.70 -4.42 -9.75
C GLY A 19 7.99 -3.60 -9.67
N ASP A 20 7.99 -2.64 -8.76
CA ASP A 20 9.12 -1.75 -8.56
C ASP A 20 10.38 -2.52 -8.13
N GLY A 21 11.54 -2.02 -8.56
CA GLY A 21 12.83 -2.70 -8.37
C GLY A 21 12.98 -4.01 -9.15
N GLY A 22 12.06 -4.30 -10.08
CA GLY A 22 12.17 -5.48 -10.94
C GLY A 22 11.62 -6.77 -10.35
N ARG A 23 10.83 -6.67 -9.29
CA ARG A 23 10.25 -7.86 -8.64
C ARG A 23 9.15 -8.47 -9.49
N LEU A 24 9.19 -9.79 -9.69
CA LEU A 24 8.10 -10.51 -10.35
C LEU A 24 6.86 -10.54 -9.44
N VAL A 25 5.71 -10.14 -9.98
CA VAL A 25 4.41 -10.18 -9.32
C VAL A 25 3.45 -11.06 -10.12
N LEU A 26 2.89 -12.07 -9.46
CA LEU A 26 1.98 -13.05 -10.06
C LEU A 26 0.60 -12.90 -9.44
N VAL A 27 -0.45 -12.85 -10.26
CA VAL A 27 -1.82 -12.71 -9.76
C VAL A 27 -2.54 -14.05 -9.85
N LEU A 28 -2.96 -14.58 -8.70
CA LEU A 28 -3.80 -15.76 -8.57
C LEU A 28 -5.24 -15.32 -8.27
N VAL A 29 -6.13 -15.45 -9.25
CA VAL A 29 -7.56 -15.14 -9.07
C VAL A 29 -8.32 -16.40 -8.69
N ARG A 30 -9.10 -16.32 -7.61
CA ARG A 30 -9.98 -17.38 -7.13
C ARG A 30 -11.40 -16.85 -6.99
N GLY A 31 -12.36 -17.59 -7.54
CA GLY A 31 -13.77 -17.20 -7.56
C GLY A 31 -14.37 -17.13 -6.16
N ASP A 32 -14.13 -18.15 -5.33
CA ASP A 32 -14.66 -18.26 -3.98
C ASP A 32 -13.55 -18.60 -2.98
N ASP A 33 -13.78 -18.33 -1.70
CA ASP A 33 -12.94 -18.88 -0.62
C ASP A 33 -13.11 -20.39 -0.57
N GLY A 34 -12.01 -21.10 -0.76
CA GLY A 34 -11.98 -22.55 -0.71
C GLY A 34 -10.84 -23.02 0.17
N PRO A 35 -10.95 -24.21 0.79
CA PRO A 35 -9.87 -24.79 1.59
C PRO A 35 -8.55 -24.92 0.80
N ASP A 36 -8.64 -24.92 -0.53
CA ASP A 36 -7.50 -25.04 -1.44
C ASP A 36 -6.80 -23.71 -1.75
N VAL A 37 -7.28 -22.56 -1.28
CA VAL A 37 -6.65 -21.25 -1.57
C VAL A 37 -5.23 -21.17 -1.02
N PRO A 38 -4.95 -21.51 0.26
CA PRO A 38 -3.58 -21.51 0.77
C PRO A 38 -2.68 -22.54 0.09
N GLY A 39 -3.21 -23.73 -0.20
CA GLY A 39 -2.46 -24.79 -0.89
C GLY A 39 -2.08 -24.39 -2.32
N ALA A 40 -2.99 -23.73 -3.03
CA ALA A 40 -2.73 -23.19 -4.35
C ALA A 40 -1.74 -22.04 -4.32
N ALA A 41 -1.85 -21.13 -3.35
CA ALA A 41 -0.87 -20.05 -3.18
C ALA A 41 0.54 -20.59 -2.93
N LEU A 42 0.67 -21.66 -2.13
CA LEU A 42 1.94 -22.34 -1.91
C LEU A 42 2.49 -22.97 -3.19
N ALA A 43 1.63 -23.67 -3.93
CA ALA A 43 2.01 -24.29 -5.19
C ALA A 43 2.45 -23.23 -6.20
N SER A 44 1.73 -22.10 -6.31
CA SER A 44 2.07 -20.96 -7.15
C SER A 44 3.44 -20.36 -6.82
N LEU A 45 3.73 -20.15 -5.54
CA LEU A 45 5.03 -19.64 -5.11
C LEU A 45 6.15 -20.65 -5.44
N ALA A 46 5.94 -21.94 -5.16
CA ALA A 46 6.93 -22.97 -5.46
C ALA A 46 7.18 -23.10 -6.97
N SER A 47 6.12 -23.11 -7.79
CA SER A 47 6.22 -23.13 -9.25
C SER A 47 6.93 -21.90 -9.78
N SER A 48 6.55 -20.71 -9.32
CA SER A 48 7.14 -19.46 -9.81
C SER A 48 8.62 -19.33 -9.48
N GLN A 49 9.03 -19.71 -8.27
CA GLN A 49 10.45 -19.76 -7.92
C GLN A 49 11.22 -20.75 -8.80
N ARG A 50 10.65 -21.94 -9.06
CA ARG A 50 11.27 -22.96 -9.93
C ARG A 50 11.41 -22.49 -11.37
N PHE A 51 10.41 -21.79 -11.91
CA PHE A 51 10.37 -21.35 -13.31
C PHE A 51 10.84 -19.91 -13.51
N LEU A 52 11.32 -19.22 -12.47
CA LEU A 52 11.71 -17.81 -12.52
C LEU A 52 12.66 -17.47 -13.68
N PRO A 53 13.73 -18.25 -13.97
CA PRO A 53 14.61 -17.95 -15.10
C PRO A 53 13.87 -18.01 -16.44
N ALA A 54 13.00 -19.01 -16.63
CA ALA A 54 12.22 -19.18 -17.85
C ALA A 54 11.15 -18.09 -17.99
N ILE A 55 10.54 -17.66 -16.87
CA ILE A 55 9.59 -16.54 -16.85
C ILE A 55 10.32 -15.24 -17.20
N ALA A 56 11.49 -14.99 -16.63
CA ALA A 56 12.29 -13.80 -16.91
C ALA A 56 12.72 -13.74 -18.39
N GLU A 57 13.16 -14.86 -18.96
CA GLU A 57 13.49 -15.00 -20.37
C GLU A 57 12.26 -14.80 -21.27
N HIS A 58 11.14 -15.45 -20.93
CA HIS A 58 9.88 -15.37 -21.68
C HIS A 58 9.36 -13.93 -21.76
N LEU A 59 9.37 -13.23 -20.62
CA LEU A 59 8.95 -11.84 -20.55
C LEU A 59 9.96 -10.89 -21.21
N SER A 60 11.12 -11.39 -21.65
CA SER A 60 12.18 -10.69 -22.41
C SER A 60 12.49 -9.30 -21.86
N THR A 61 12.32 -9.13 -20.55
CA THR A 61 12.40 -7.84 -19.88
C THR A 61 13.66 -7.85 -19.04
N ALA A 62 14.63 -7.02 -19.42
CA ALA A 62 15.82 -6.70 -18.61
C ALA A 62 15.49 -6.06 -17.25
N ARG A 63 14.20 -6.00 -16.89
CA ARG A 63 13.66 -5.40 -15.69
C ARG A 63 13.40 -6.41 -14.60
N ILE A 64 13.35 -7.72 -14.87
CA ILE A 64 13.13 -8.70 -13.81
C ILE A 64 14.46 -8.98 -13.12
N ASP A 65 14.53 -8.70 -11.82
CA ASP A 65 15.67 -9.09 -10.99
C ASP A 65 15.41 -10.50 -10.43
N PRO A 66 16.13 -11.54 -10.92
CA PRO A 66 15.93 -12.91 -10.46
C PRO A 66 16.45 -13.15 -9.03
N THR A 67 17.16 -12.19 -8.43
CA THR A 67 17.61 -12.28 -7.03
C THR A 67 16.51 -11.90 -6.05
N LEU A 68 15.49 -11.18 -6.50
CA LEU A 68 14.33 -10.84 -5.68
C LEU A 68 13.29 -11.97 -5.69
N PRO A 69 12.75 -12.35 -4.52
CA PRO A 69 11.71 -13.36 -4.47
C PRO A 69 10.43 -12.85 -5.15
N PRO A 70 9.71 -13.71 -5.89
CA PRO A 70 8.43 -13.33 -6.47
C PRO A 70 7.40 -13.05 -5.38
N VAL A 71 6.48 -12.14 -5.69
CA VAL A 71 5.30 -11.84 -4.87
C VAL A 71 4.05 -12.39 -5.54
N LEU A 72 3.21 -13.04 -4.76
CA LEU A 72 1.92 -13.57 -5.19
C LEU A 72 0.80 -12.68 -4.66
N TRP A 73 -0.01 -12.16 -5.56
CA TRP A 73 -1.27 -11.50 -5.23
C TRP A 73 -2.39 -12.52 -5.33
N VAL A 74 -2.99 -12.87 -4.20
CA VAL A 74 -4.16 -13.74 -4.14
C VAL A 74 -5.40 -12.87 -4.14
N VAL A 75 -6.21 -12.98 -5.19
CA VAL A 75 -7.47 -12.25 -5.33
C VAL A 75 -8.63 -13.21 -5.09
N VAL A 76 -9.46 -12.91 -4.09
CA VAL A 76 -10.68 -13.67 -3.77
C VAL A 76 -11.88 -12.71 -3.71
N ARG A 77 -13.11 -13.23 -3.75
CA ARG A 77 -14.31 -12.39 -3.51
C ARG A 77 -14.43 -11.97 -2.05
N GLU A 78 -14.29 -12.94 -1.16
CA GLU A 78 -14.36 -12.75 0.29
C GLU A 78 -13.41 -13.78 0.90
N ALA A 79 -12.52 -13.39 1.82
CA ALA A 79 -11.59 -14.31 2.46
C ALA A 79 -12.07 -14.64 3.87
N SER A 80 -12.23 -15.92 4.21
CA SER A 80 -12.45 -16.31 5.61
C SER A 80 -11.23 -16.01 6.46
N ARG A 81 -11.48 -15.89 7.77
CA ARG A 81 -10.41 -15.78 8.76
C ARG A 81 -9.41 -16.94 8.69
N ALA A 82 -9.88 -18.16 8.43
CA ALA A 82 -9.03 -19.34 8.33
C ALA A 82 -8.08 -19.26 7.13
N THR A 83 -8.55 -18.75 5.99
CA THR A 83 -7.73 -18.51 4.80
C THR A 83 -6.72 -17.40 5.06
N ARG A 84 -7.13 -16.27 5.67
CA ARG A 84 -6.23 -15.18 6.06
C ARG A 84 -5.12 -15.67 7.00
N ASP A 85 -5.48 -16.36 8.08
CA ASP A 85 -4.53 -16.93 9.05
C ASP A 85 -3.58 -17.96 8.40
N SER A 86 -4.03 -18.66 7.35
CA SER A 86 -3.21 -19.64 6.64
C SER A 86 -2.27 -19.01 5.62
N LEU A 87 -2.73 -17.97 4.91
CA LEU A 87 -1.91 -17.18 3.99
C LEU A 87 -0.90 -16.31 4.74
N GLU A 88 -1.23 -15.79 5.92
CA GLU A 88 -0.28 -15.04 6.77
C GLU A 88 0.90 -15.92 7.21
N ARG A 89 0.63 -17.19 7.54
CA ARG A 89 1.66 -18.18 7.85
C ARG A 89 2.46 -18.61 6.60
N LEU A 90 1.96 -18.30 5.42
CA LEU A 90 2.54 -18.68 4.14
C LEU A 90 3.50 -17.59 3.68
N ALA A 91 4.81 -17.87 3.75
CA ALA A 91 5.87 -17.02 3.19
C ALA A 91 5.68 -15.50 3.46
N PRO A 92 5.95 -15.04 4.70
CA PRO A 92 5.74 -13.65 5.11
C PRO A 92 6.34 -12.65 4.12
N GLY A 93 5.54 -11.69 3.64
CA GLY A 93 5.97 -10.65 2.69
C GLY A 93 6.01 -11.08 1.22
N GLN A 94 5.80 -12.36 0.90
CA GLN A 94 5.69 -12.87 -0.47
C GLN A 94 4.23 -13.05 -0.92
N VAL A 95 3.27 -13.10 0.01
CA VAL A 95 1.84 -13.17 -0.32
C VAL A 95 1.16 -11.88 0.09
N ARG A 96 0.37 -11.33 -0.83
CA ARG A 96 -0.60 -10.26 -0.55
C ARG A 96 -2.00 -10.77 -0.89
N LEU A 97 -2.96 -10.45 -0.04
CA LEU A 97 -4.35 -10.86 -0.21
C LEU A 97 -5.18 -9.65 -0.63
N PHE A 98 -6.01 -9.82 -1.64
CA PHE A 98 -6.96 -8.82 -2.10
C PHE A 98 -8.37 -9.40 -2.15
N GLU A 99 -9.33 -8.61 -1.70
CA GLU A 99 -10.76 -8.92 -1.84
C GLU A 99 -11.37 -8.09 -2.97
N LEU A 100 -12.24 -8.72 -3.76
CA LEU A 100 -13.00 -8.06 -4.81
C LEU A 100 -14.29 -7.49 -4.24
N VAL A 101 -14.32 -6.16 -4.06
CA VAL A 101 -15.48 -5.44 -3.53
C VAL A 101 -16.31 -4.90 -4.69
N ARG A 102 -17.57 -5.34 -4.75
CA ARG A 102 -18.55 -4.78 -5.67
C ARG A 102 -19.24 -3.58 -5.04
N ILE A 103 -19.09 -2.41 -5.66
CA ILE A 103 -19.77 -1.18 -5.26
C ILE A 103 -20.87 -0.88 -6.27
N GLU A 104 -22.10 -0.84 -5.79
CA GLU A 104 -23.28 -0.44 -6.57
C GLU A 104 -23.72 0.96 -6.19
N SER A 105 -23.88 1.82 -7.21
CA SER A 105 -24.32 3.19 -7.02
C SER A 105 -25.30 3.60 -8.12
N ARG A 106 -25.96 4.75 -7.94
CA ARG A 106 -26.79 5.35 -9.01
C ARG A 106 -26.00 5.67 -10.30
N ARG A 107 -24.67 5.77 -10.21
CA ARG A 107 -23.78 6.02 -11.35
C ARG A 107 -23.33 4.74 -12.06
N GLY A 108 -23.68 3.57 -11.50
CA GLY A 108 -23.30 2.27 -12.03
C GLY A 108 -22.69 1.35 -10.97
N THR A 109 -22.30 0.17 -11.44
CA THR A 109 -21.67 -0.90 -10.67
C THR A 109 -20.21 -1.01 -11.06
N GLY A 110 -19.32 -1.08 -10.07
CA GLY A 110 -17.89 -1.33 -10.27
C GLY A 110 -17.37 -2.38 -9.31
N GLU A 111 -16.33 -3.11 -9.73
CA GLU A 111 -15.59 -4.04 -8.88
C GLU A 111 -14.20 -3.46 -8.62
N TYR A 112 -13.79 -3.49 -7.35
CA TYR A 112 -12.57 -2.86 -6.87
C TYR A 112 -11.77 -3.87 -6.05
N LEU A 113 -10.45 -3.85 -6.19
CA LEU A 113 -9.57 -4.64 -5.33
C LEU A 113 -9.27 -3.84 -4.07
N THR A 114 -9.52 -4.44 -2.91
CA THR A 114 -9.06 -3.93 -1.62
C THR A 114 -8.02 -4.87 -1.05
N GLU A 115 -6.88 -4.33 -0.62
CA GLU A 115 -5.88 -5.15 0.08
C GLU A 115 -6.40 -5.53 1.46
N VAL A 116 -6.31 -6.82 1.78
CA VAL A 116 -6.60 -7.37 3.10
C VAL A 116 -5.28 -7.60 3.79
N GLN A 117 -5.08 -6.90 4.91
CA GLN A 117 -3.88 -7.04 5.71
C GLN A 117 -3.80 -8.47 6.29
N LEU A 118 -2.78 -9.21 5.84
CA LEU A 118 -2.38 -10.49 6.40
C LEU A 118 -1.51 -10.19 7.62
N GLY A 119 -2.13 -9.98 8.79
CA GLY A 119 -1.43 -9.61 10.01
C GLY A 119 -2.24 -8.72 10.94
N SER A 120 -3.03 -9.34 11.82
CA SER A 120 -3.45 -8.71 13.08
C SER A 120 -3.77 -9.79 14.11
N ARG A 121 -2.76 -10.58 14.48
CA ARG A 121 -2.72 -11.21 15.80
C ARG A 121 -1.73 -10.46 16.66
N ILE A 122 -2.26 -9.73 17.64
CA ILE A 122 -1.57 -9.40 18.89
C ILE A 122 -0.80 -10.66 19.32
N PRO A 123 0.53 -10.61 19.55
CA PRO A 123 1.24 -11.76 20.08
C PRO A 123 0.57 -12.16 21.39
N ALA A 124 0.08 -13.40 21.45
CA ALA A 124 -0.27 -14.00 22.72
C ALA A 124 0.93 -13.85 23.66
N ALA A 125 0.66 -13.29 24.83
CA ALA A 125 1.61 -12.97 25.90
C ALA A 125 2.87 -13.87 25.89
N LEU A 126 4.01 -13.28 25.57
CA LEU A 126 5.31 -13.85 25.93
C LEU A 126 5.51 -13.65 27.45
N PRO A 127 5.95 -14.70 28.18
CA PRO A 127 6.07 -14.65 29.63
C PRO A 127 7.16 -13.66 30.04
N THR A 128 6.81 -12.89 31.06
CA THR A 128 7.69 -12.00 31.80
C THR A 128 8.84 -12.82 32.39
N GLY A 129 10.08 -12.52 32.00
CA GLY A 129 11.24 -13.28 32.45
C GLY A 129 12.58 -12.66 32.07
N SER A 130 12.96 -11.60 32.79
CA SER A 130 14.32 -11.31 33.27
C SER A 130 15.48 -11.10 32.28
N GLN A 131 16.04 -9.88 32.33
CA GLN A 131 17.48 -9.55 32.48
C GLN A 131 18.45 -9.88 31.31
N LEU A 132 19.34 -9.02 30.80
CA LEU A 132 20.04 -7.82 31.30
C LEU A 132 20.51 -6.93 30.11
N ASN A 133 20.59 -5.63 30.41
CA ASN A 133 21.32 -4.52 29.75
C ASN A 133 22.81 -4.82 29.41
N PRO A 134 23.62 -3.94 28.75
CA PRO A 134 23.44 -2.46 28.56
C PRO A 134 23.90 -1.88 27.20
N GLY A 135 23.50 -0.64 26.90
CA GLY A 135 24.41 0.26 26.18
C GLY A 135 23.86 1.41 25.35
N VAL A 136 22.98 2.28 25.87
CA VAL A 136 22.94 3.70 25.43
C VAL A 136 22.58 4.59 26.63
N ARG A 137 23.35 5.66 26.80
CA ARG A 137 23.31 6.64 27.91
C ARG A 137 22.24 7.74 27.71
N PRO A 138 21.91 8.50 28.77
CA PRO A 138 20.61 9.13 28.98
C PRO A 138 20.49 10.55 28.43
N GLY A 139 19.30 10.89 27.92
CA GLY A 139 18.77 12.26 27.82
C GLY A 139 18.06 12.71 29.11
N PRO A 140 17.74 14.01 29.25
CA PRO A 140 17.39 14.64 30.52
C PRO A 140 16.06 14.14 31.13
N PRO A 141 15.84 14.37 32.43
CA PRO A 141 14.77 13.72 33.17
C PRO A 141 13.43 14.42 32.93
N ASN A 142 12.37 13.64 33.10
CA ASN A 142 11.03 14.11 33.45
C ASN A 142 10.10 14.44 32.28
N LEU A 143 9.59 13.39 31.65
CA LEU A 143 8.16 13.08 31.53
C LEU A 143 8.12 11.55 31.40
N ALA A 144 7.37 10.86 32.25
CA ALA A 144 7.08 9.45 32.00
C ALA A 144 6.52 9.34 30.57
N PRO A 145 6.94 8.36 29.75
CA PRO A 145 6.27 8.13 28.47
C PRO A 145 4.80 7.87 28.79
N GLU A 146 3.97 8.87 28.45
CA GLU A 146 2.52 8.75 28.48
C GLU A 146 2.16 7.46 27.75
N PRO A 147 1.29 6.60 28.32
CA PRO A 147 0.96 5.34 27.70
C PRO A 147 0.48 5.61 26.27
N SER A 148 1.15 5.00 25.29
CA SER A 148 0.73 5.04 23.90
C SER A 148 -0.63 4.37 23.80
N ILE A 149 -1.67 5.18 23.58
CA ILE A 149 -3.03 4.70 23.38
C ILE A 149 -3.18 4.48 21.88
N GLY A 150 -3.63 3.29 21.45
CA GLY A 150 -3.89 3.07 20.03
C GLY A 150 -4.89 4.09 19.48
N LEU A 151 -4.77 4.48 18.20
CA LEU A 151 -5.71 5.33 17.48
C LEU A 151 -7.15 4.82 17.63
N GLY A 152 -7.35 3.50 17.71
CA GLY A 152 -8.65 2.88 17.97
C GLY A 152 -9.26 3.19 19.35
N ALA A 153 -8.42 3.48 20.34
CA ALA A 153 -8.78 3.81 21.72
C ALA A 153 -8.86 5.32 21.99
N LEU A 154 -8.66 6.16 20.96
CA LEU A 154 -8.92 7.59 21.07
C LEU A 154 -10.42 7.91 21.21
N PRO A 155 -10.76 9.05 21.86
CA PRO A 155 -12.10 9.62 21.81
C PRO A 155 -12.66 9.71 20.39
N THR A 156 -13.97 9.48 20.22
CA THR A 156 -14.63 9.44 18.89
C THR A 156 -14.37 10.68 18.04
N HIS A 157 -14.30 11.87 18.65
CA HIS A 157 -14.00 13.10 17.91
C HIS A 157 -12.57 13.13 17.37
N LEU A 158 -11.57 12.67 18.14
CA LEU A 158 -10.19 12.55 17.68
C LEU A 158 -10.03 11.46 16.63
N ARG A 159 -10.76 10.34 16.73
CA ARG A 159 -10.78 9.33 15.66
C ARG A 159 -11.34 9.88 14.34
N ALA A 160 -12.42 10.65 14.41
CA ALA A 160 -12.99 11.32 13.24
C ALA A 160 -12.00 12.33 12.64
N LEU A 161 -11.28 13.07 13.49
CA LEU A 161 -10.26 14.04 13.10
C LEU A 161 -9.06 13.36 12.43
N ALA A 162 -8.52 12.29 13.02
CA ALA A 162 -7.46 11.48 12.43
C ALA A 162 -7.87 10.93 11.05
N HIS A 163 -9.10 10.38 10.94
CA HIS A 163 -9.60 9.87 9.67
C HIS A 163 -9.80 10.97 8.61
N SER A 164 -10.19 12.17 9.04
CA SER A 164 -10.29 13.33 8.16
C SER A 164 -8.92 13.79 7.65
N ILE A 165 -7.91 13.79 8.52
CA ILE A 165 -6.52 14.12 8.17
C ILE A 165 -5.97 13.09 7.19
N SER A 166 -6.12 11.79 7.48
CA SER A 166 -5.63 10.72 6.61
C SER A 166 -6.18 10.84 5.19
N ARG A 167 -7.49 11.05 5.05
CA ARG A 167 -8.10 11.22 3.73
C ARG A 167 -7.55 12.43 2.97
N ARG A 168 -7.25 13.53 3.66
CA ARG A 168 -6.75 14.76 3.03
C ARG A 168 -5.29 14.64 2.60
N ILE A 169 -4.44 13.97 3.39
CA ILE A 169 -3.04 13.71 3.02
C ILE A 169 -2.96 12.69 1.88
N GLU A 170 -3.76 11.63 1.93
CA GLU A 170 -3.84 10.63 0.85
C GLU A 170 -4.47 11.18 -0.44
N HIS A 171 -5.10 12.36 -0.41
CA HIS A 171 -5.57 13.08 -1.60
C HIS A 171 -4.56 14.08 -2.16
N LEU A 172 -3.37 14.23 -1.54
CA LEU A 172 -2.35 15.12 -2.08
C LEU A 172 -1.84 14.60 -3.43
N ASP A 173 -1.58 13.29 -3.52
CA ASP A 173 -1.17 12.59 -4.74
C ASP A 173 -1.36 11.07 -4.55
N ASP A 174 -1.60 10.34 -5.64
CA ASP A 174 -1.76 8.88 -5.66
C ASP A 174 -0.47 8.14 -5.25
N ALA A 175 0.69 8.79 -5.37
CA ALA A 175 1.98 8.27 -4.96
C ALA A 175 2.26 8.40 -3.44
N VAL A 176 1.40 9.11 -2.70
CA VAL A 176 1.54 9.21 -1.24
C VAL A 176 0.99 7.95 -0.58
N LEU A 177 1.87 7.16 0.02
CA LEU A 177 1.55 5.90 0.67
C LEU A 177 1.50 6.05 2.19
N ALA A 178 0.51 5.41 2.83
CA ALA A 178 0.34 5.46 4.28
C ALA A 178 0.73 4.12 4.94
N THR A 179 1.74 4.17 5.81
CA THR A 179 2.07 3.10 6.75
C THR A 179 1.28 3.31 8.04
N ARG A 180 0.40 2.36 8.38
CA ARG A 180 -0.49 2.46 9.55
C ARG A 180 -0.08 1.48 10.63
N ALA A 181 0.24 2.01 11.80
CA ALA A 181 0.41 1.27 13.05
C ALA A 181 -0.82 1.49 13.96
N PRO A 182 -1.01 0.67 15.00
CA PRO A 182 -2.15 0.83 15.91
C PRO A 182 -2.22 2.21 16.56
N GLU A 183 -1.08 2.83 16.84
CA GLU A 183 -0.92 4.12 17.51
C GLU A 183 -0.49 5.26 16.59
N SER A 184 -0.17 5.00 15.32
CA SER A 184 0.31 6.03 14.41
C SER A 184 0.02 5.76 12.94
N THR A 185 0.04 6.81 12.13
CA THR A 185 0.04 6.72 10.68
C THR A 185 1.18 7.59 10.16
N VAL A 186 1.97 7.05 9.26
CA VAL A 186 3.09 7.75 8.61
C VAL A 186 2.81 7.75 7.11
N TRP A 187 2.84 8.94 6.50
CA TRP A 187 2.71 9.10 5.06
C TRP A 187 4.08 9.29 4.44
N HIS A 188 4.31 8.58 3.34
CA HIS A 188 5.55 8.56 2.60
C HIS A 188 5.28 8.93 1.14
N PHE A 189 6.28 9.53 0.51
CA PHE A 189 6.36 9.66 -0.94
C PHE A 189 7.73 9.11 -1.33
N ASP A 190 7.73 8.08 -2.17
CA ASP A 190 8.87 7.16 -2.33
C ASP A 190 9.35 6.63 -0.95
N ASP A 191 10.63 6.82 -0.63
CA ASP A 191 11.23 6.40 0.65
C ASP A 191 11.21 7.51 1.72
N ASP A 192 10.76 8.71 1.38
CA ASP A 192 10.80 9.88 2.25
C ASP A 192 9.50 10.11 3.02
N VAL A 193 9.64 10.48 4.29
CA VAL A 193 8.48 10.81 5.13
C VAL A 193 7.93 12.19 4.75
N VAL A 194 6.66 12.20 4.38
CA VAL A 194 5.86 13.42 4.13
C VAL A 194 5.34 13.96 5.46
N ALA A 195 4.70 13.11 6.26
CA ALA A 195 4.15 13.49 7.57
C ALA A 195 3.89 12.26 8.43
N SER A 196 3.73 12.44 9.73
CA SER A 196 3.24 11.41 10.64
C SER A 196 2.21 11.97 11.60
N LEU A 197 1.31 11.10 12.04
CA LEU A 197 0.27 11.38 13.02
C LEU A 197 0.25 10.25 14.03
N ALA A 198 0.44 10.54 15.31
CA ALA A 198 0.48 9.55 16.39
C ALA A 198 -0.50 9.91 17.52
N ALA A 199 -0.96 8.88 18.23
CA ALA A 199 -1.74 9.02 19.44
C ALA A 199 -0.82 9.00 20.67
N CYS A 200 -0.67 10.15 21.33
CA CYS A 200 0.19 10.35 22.48
C CYS A 200 -0.63 10.93 23.64
N GLY A 201 -0.69 10.24 24.79
CA GLY A 201 -1.41 10.74 25.97
C GLY A 201 -2.90 11.03 25.73
N GLY A 202 -3.55 10.26 24.86
CA GLY A 202 -4.96 10.45 24.51
C GLY A 202 -5.24 11.64 23.58
N LYS A 203 -4.19 12.28 23.05
CA LYS A 203 -4.24 13.36 22.06
C LYS A 203 -3.64 12.89 20.74
N LEU A 204 -3.94 13.60 19.66
CA LEU A 204 -3.26 13.43 18.38
C LEU A 204 -2.06 14.37 18.33
N HIS A 205 -0.94 13.84 17.84
CA HIS A 205 0.30 14.57 17.64
C HIS A 205 0.72 14.44 16.18
N GLY A 206 0.90 15.55 15.49
CA GLY A 206 1.35 15.57 14.10
C GLY A 206 2.82 15.99 14.03
N THR A 207 3.59 15.33 13.17
CA THR A 207 4.98 15.68 12.89
C THR A 207 5.20 15.76 11.38
N VAL A 208 5.86 16.81 10.90
CA VAL A 208 6.27 17.01 9.50
C VAL A 208 7.77 17.29 9.48
N PRO A 209 8.60 16.38 8.94
CA PRO A 209 10.04 16.55 8.85
C PRO A 209 10.43 17.78 8.01
N ASP A 210 11.57 18.39 8.32
CA ASP A 210 12.23 19.50 7.61
C ASP A 210 11.47 20.84 7.53
N VAL A 211 10.13 20.81 7.64
CA VAL A 211 9.26 21.99 7.71
C VAL A 211 8.99 22.41 9.17
N GLY A 212 9.31 21.53 10.13
CA GLY A 212 9.36 21.87 11.56
C GLY A 212 8.02 21.89 12.26
N PHE A 213 6.98 21.26 11.70
CA PHE A 213 5.73 21.04 12.43
C PHE A 213 5.92 19.84 13.37
N ASP A 214 5.83 20.07 14.68
CA ASP A 214 5.85 19.01 15.68
C ASP A 214 4.97 19.46 16.87
N ALA A 215 3.67 19.17 16.78
CA ALA A 215 2.68 19.72 17.71
C ALA A 215 1.41 18.85 17.83
N PRO A 216 0.63 19.04 18.92
CA PRO A 216 -0.70 18.45 19.05
C PRO A 216 -1.66 18.93 17.96
N VAL A 217 -2.55 18.05 17.50
CA VAL A 217 -3.60 18.35 16.51
C VAL A 217 -4.97 18.09 17.12
N GLU A 218 -5.57 19.12 17.71
CA GLU A 218 -6.83 18.99 18.49
C GLU A 218 -8.00 19.75 17.85
N HIS A 219 -7.71 20.84 17.15
CA HIS A 219 -8.70 21.77 16.62
C HIS A 219 -8.50 22.01 15.13
N ALA A 220 -9.53 22.58 14.48
CA ALA A 220 -9.49 22.88 13.05
C ALA A 220 -8.26 23.72 12.62
N PRO A 221 -7.81 24.75 13.37
CA PRO A 221 -6.59 25.49 13.02
C PRO A 221 -5.34 24.60 13.01
N ASP A 222 -5.22 23.67 13.95
CA ASP A 222 -4.08 22.75 14.05
C ASP A 222 -4.08 21.77 12.87
N VAL A 223 -5.27 21.33 12.45
CA VAL A 223 -5.45 20.46 11.28
C VAL A 223 -4.98 21.18 10.01
N GLU A 224 -5.41 22.43 9.80
CA GLU A 224 -4.98 23.20 8.62
C GLU A 224 -3.48 23.49 8.64
N ALA A 225 -2.92 23.81 9.82
CA ALA A 225 -1.48 24.02 9.97
C ALA A 225 -0.67 22.75 9.67
N PHE A 226 -1.12 21.60 10.18
CA PHE A 226 -0.49 20.30 9.91
C PHE A 226 -0.56 19.94 8.42
N LEU A 227 -1.73 20.09 7.80
CA LEU A 227 -1.92 19.76 6.38
C LEU A 227 -1.16 20.72 5.47
N GLY A 228 -1.08 22.01 5.83
CA GLY A 228 -0.25 22.99 5.13
C GLY A 228 1.22 22.60 5.15
N ALA A 229 1.73 22.22 6.33
CA ALA A 229 3.12 21.74 6.45
C ALA A 229 3.37 20.44 5.68
N ALA A 230 2.43 19.48 5.72
CA ALA A 230 2.53 18.23 4.97
C ALA A 230 2.55 18.48 3.44
N ALA A 231 1.73 19.41 2.94
CA ALA A 231 1.71 19.81 1.54
C ALA A 231 3.02 20.52 1.13
N GLU A 232 3.54 21.41 1.97
CA GLU A 232 4.83 22.07 1.75
C GLU A 232 5.97 21.06 1.69
N ARG A 233 6.00 20.10 2.62
CA ARG A 233 6.98 19.00 2.61
C ARG A 233 6.87 18.17 1.33
N TYR A 234 5.66 17.80 0.93
CA TYR A 234 5.42 17.06 -0.29
C TYR A 234 5.91 17.80 -1.55
N LEU A 235 5.66 19.11 -1.64
CA LEU A 235 6.18 19.94 -2.74
C LEU A 235 7.72 20.02 -2.75
N HIS A 236 8.36 20.06 -1.58
CA HIS A 236 9.82 19.98 -1.50
C HIS A 236 10.36 18.64 -2.02
N LEU A 237 9.71 17.53 -1.67
CA LEU A 237 10.10 16.21 -2.17
C LEU A 237 9.93 16.11 -3.70
N LEU A 238 8.83 16.63 -4.25
CA LEU A 238 8.64 16.73 -5.69
C LEU A 238 9.73 17.55 -6.41
N GLY A 239 10.26 18.60 -5.76
CA GLY A 239 11.36 19.40 -6.27
C GLY A 239 12.75 18.76 -6.14
N GLN A 240 12.88 17.70 -5.34
CA GLN A 240 14.13 16.94 -5.12
C GLN A 240 14.20 15.65 -5.92
N VAL A 241 13.08 15.12 -6.41
CA VAL A 241 13.08 14.11 -7.47
C VAL A 241 13.62 14.78 -8.74
N GLU A 242 14.86 14.46 -9.13
CA GLU A 242 15.32 14.75 -10.50
C GLU A 242 14.24 14.25 -11.44
N LEU A 243 13.56 15.18 -12.13
CA LEU A 243 12.63 14.89 -13.21
C LEU A 243 13.32 13.95 -14.18
N VAL A 244 13.13 12.64 -14.01
CA VAL A 244 13.43 11.65 -15.04
C VAL A 244 12.61 12.12 -16.22
N ALA A 245 13.32 12.68 -17.20
CA ALA A 245 12.76 13.49 -18.25
C ALA A 245 11.44 12.89 -18.75
N ALA A 246 10.34 13.62 -18.55
CA ALA A 246 9.07 13.28 -19.16
C ALA A 246 9.36 12.97 -20.64
N PRO A 247 8.95 11.80 -21.17
CA PRO A 247 9.15 11.54 -22.58
C PRO A 247 8.47 12.67 -23.34
N LYS A 248 9.24 13.40 -24.16
CA LYS A 248 8.70 14.39 -25.08
C LYS A 248 7.58 13.70 -25.86
N LEU A 249 6.34 14.01 -25.52
CA LEU A 249 5.19 13.65 -26.34
C LEU A 249 5.39 14.36 -27.66
N SER A 250 5.83 13.63 -28.68
CA SER A 250 5.70 14.07 -30.06
C SER A 250 4.23 14.47 -30.27
N PRO A 251 3.95 15.60 -30.94
CA PRO A 251 2.58 16.01 -31.21
C PRO A 251 1.91 14.86 -31.96
N ARG A 252 1.01 14.15 -31.28
CA ARG A 252 0.19 13.11 -31.90
C ARG A 252 -0.67 13.82 -32.94
N GLU A 253 -0.53 13.42 -34.20
CA GLU A 253 -1.54 13.71 -35.20
C GLU A 253 -2.92 13.36 -34.62
N PRO A 254 -3.93 14.21 -34.83
CA PRO A 254 -5.25 13.95 -34.30
C PRO A 254 -5.73 12.57 -34.76
N LEU A 255 -6.15 11.74 -33.80
CA LEU A 255 -6.64 10.37 -34.01
C LEU A 255 -7.86 10.29 -34.93
N LEU A 256 -8.48 11.42 -35.24
CA LEU A 256 -9.58 11.55 -36.17
C LEU A 256 -9.32 12.75 -37.09
N THR A 257 -9.46 12.52 -38.38
CA THR A 257 -9.44 13.57 -39.40
C THR A 257 -10.70 14.46 -39.26
N PRO A 258 -10.67 15.70 -39.75
CA PRO A 258 -11.85 16.57 -39.78
C PRO A 258 -13.06 15.93 -40.48
N GLU A 259 -12.82 15.03 -41.43
CA GLU A 259 -13.84 14.29 -42.18
C GLU A 259 -14.51 13.19 -41.31
N GLU A 260 -13.76 12.55 -40.42
CA GLU A 260 -14.28 11.57 -39.47
C GLU A 260 -15.09 12.23 -38.34
N LEU A 261 -14.69 13.43 -37.91
CA LEU A 261 -15.45 14.23 -36.94
C LEU A 261 -16.83 14.67 -37.48
N ALA A 262 -16.95 14.91 -38.79
CA ALA A 262 -18.22 15.28 -39.42
C ALA A 262 -19.28 14.16 -39.37
N HIS A 263 -18.87 12.89 -39.25
CA HIS A 263 -19.80 11.76 -39.12
C HIS A 263 -20.44 11.65 -37.73
N PHE A 264 -19.95 12.41 -36.75
CA PHE A 264 -20.45 12.40 -35.37
C PHE A 264 -21.23 13.66 -35.00
N ASP A 265 -21.45 14.61 -35.93
CA ASP A 265 -22.28 15.79 -35.69
C ASP A 265 -23.74 15.50 -36.08
N PRO A 266 -24.70 15.39 -35.14
CA PRO A 266 -26.09 15.02 -35.42
C PRO A 266 -26.92 16.13 -36.08
N ARG A 267 -26.29 17.11 -36.73
CA ARG A 267 -26.96 18.22 -37.44
C ARG A 267 -26.53 18.38 -38.91
N GLY A 268 -25.82 17.40 -39.48
CA GLY A 268 -25.54 17.29 -40.92
C GLY A 268 -25.91 15.92 -41.44
#